data_AF-A0A1B8U2P8-F1
#
_entry.id   AF-A0A1B8U2P8-F1
#
_cell.length_a   1.000
_cell.length_b   1.000
_cell.length_c   1.000
_cell.angle_alpha   90.00
_cell.angle_beta   90.00
_cell.angle_gamma   90.00
#
_symmetry.space_group_name_H-M   'P 1'
#
loop_
_entity.id
_entity.type
_entity.pdbx_description
1 polymer ?
#
loop_
_entity_poly.entity_id
_entity_poly.type
_entity_poly.pdbx_seq_one_letter_code
_entity_poly.pdbx_strand_id
1 'polypeptide(L)'
;MFLVNLKNVIQNYFMNKNLVALLVLMLIASCTKENDIPFEVTPTVPINEIITIPIVVHVINYTPDPFLISDEKIFSQIDVLNQDFRKLNPDHINTPDEFKHLVADVGIQFRLATVDPNGNPTTGIIRTESTVLASDGQEENGAIEDRKLYFTNKGGQDAWPNDKYLNIWIADYSDRFGNLALPGYANPPGSDIRIDGVVMDPRVFGTLEPLAINHEYGRTATHEIGHWLNLRHIFAGERNCDSSDLVDDTPTQFESYLGQRPTYPKVSCGSNDMFMNFMDYVADDAMYMFTKGQKERMRALFNEGGLRRELYLNIR
;
A
#
# COMPACT_ATOMS: atom_id res chain seq x y z
N MET A 1 -8.30 -24.64 -66.45
CA MET A 1 -7.07 -24.91 -65.68
C MET A 1 -7.45 -24.80 -64.21
N PHE A 2 -8.09 -25.87 -63.74
CA PHE A 2 -8.49 -26.12 -62.37
C PHE A 2 -7.34 -26.83 -61.66
N LEU A 3 -7.29 -26.69 -60.33
CA LEU A 3 -6.41 -27.36 -59.36
C LEU A 3 -5.01 -26.73 -59.16
N VAL A 4 -4.60 -26.76 -57.89
CA VAL A 4 -3.44 -26.12 -57.26
C VAL A 4 -3.76 -24.66 -56.89
N ASN A 5 -4.13 -24.33 -55.65
CA ASN A 5 -3.29 -24.50 -54.47
C ASN A 5 -4.11 -24.48 -53.16
N LEU A 6 -4.91 -25.54 -52.94
CA LEU A 6 -5.65 -25.80 -51.69
C LEU A 6 -4.72 -26.30 -50.55
N LYS A 7 -3.45 -25.89 -50.54
CA LYS A 7 -2.47 -26.20 -49.49
C LYS A 7 -2.10 -24.99 -48.62
N ASN A 8 -2.36 -23.76 -49.07
CA ASN A 8 -2.05 -22.55 -48.29
C ASN A 8 -3.24 -21.96 -47.52
N VAL A 9 -4.44 -22.54 -47.65
CA VAL A 9 -5.63 -22.11 -46.89
C VAL A 9 -5.88 -23.00 -45.65
N ILE A 10 -5.28 -24.19 -45.60
CA ILE A 10 -5.44 -25.14 -44.48
C ILE A 10 -4.28 -25.05 -43.46
N GLN A 11 -3.15 -24.43 -43.82
CA GLN A 11 -2.06 -24.14 -42.86
C GLN A 11 -2.34 -22.92 -41.95
N ASN A 12 -3.30 -22.07 -42.31
CA ASN A 12 -3.78 -20.97 -41.45
C ASN A 12 -4.94 -21.34 -40.53
N TYR A 13 -5.42 -22.59 -40.58
CA TYR A 13 -6.53 -23.08 -39.75
C TYR A 13 -6.10 -23.95 -38.55
N PHE A 14 -4.79 -24.16 -38.36
CA PHE A 14 -4.24 -24.93 -37.23
C PHE A 14 -3.30 -24.15 -36.29
N MET A 15 -3.18 -22.83 -36.46
CA MET A 15 -2.48 -21.94 -35.53
C MET A 15 -3.42 -20.90 -34.91
N ASN A 16 -4.62 -21.32 -34.51
CA ASN A 16 -5.56 -20.44 -33.81
C ASN A 16 -6.37 -21.20 -32.76
N LYS A 17 -5.67 -21.86 -31.84
CA LYS A 17 -6.27 -22.46 -30.63
C LYS A 17 -5.63 -22.04 -29.30
N ASN A 18 -4.71 -21.06 -29.31
CA ASN A 18 -4.06 -20.56 -28.09
C ASN A 18 -4.24 -19.04 -27.87
N LEU A 19 -5.31 -18.44 -28.38
CA LEU A 19 -5.60 -17.00 -28.18
C LEU A 19 -6.97 -16.74 -27.54
N VAL A 20 -7.39 -17.62 -26.64
CA VAL A 20 -8.50 -17.37 -25.70
C VAL A 20 -8.10 -17.94 -24.34
N ALA A 21 -7.24 -17.20 -23.64
CA ALA A 21 -7.01 -17.26 -22.20
C ALA A 21 -6.17 -16.05 -21.81
N LEU A 22 -6.67 -14.85 -22.15
CA LEU A 22 -6.07 -13.58 -21.77
C LEU A 22 -7.04 -12.87 -20.83
N LEU A 23 -7.20 -13.37 -19.61
CA LEU A 23 -7.77 -12.67 -18.47
C LEU A 23 -7.63 -13.59 -17.24
N VAL A 24 -7.20 -13.00 -16.13
CA VAL A 24 -6.91 -13.62 -14.83
C VAL A 24 -5.49 -14.21 -14.70
N LEU A 25 -4.49 -13.32 -14.65
CA LEU A 25 -3.37 -13.38 -13.69
C LEU A 25 -2.61 -12.02 -13.76
N MET A 26 -3.20 -10.97 -13.19
CA MET A 26 -2.54 -9.68 -12.97
C MET A 26 -2.87 -9.19 -11.56
N LEU A 27 -2.42 -9.95 -10.57
CA LEU A 27 -2.40 -9.55 -9.15
C LEU A 27 -1.18 -10.13 -8.41
N ILE A 28 -0.11 -10.47 -9.14
CA ILE A 28 1.12 -11.02 -8.55
C ILE A 28 2.31 -10.22 -9.07
N ALA A 29 2.35 -8.95 -8.73
CA ALA A 29 3.54 -8.13 -8.86
C ALA A 29 3.90 -7.65 -7.45
N SER A 30 5.10 -8.01 -7.02
CA SER A 30 5.73 -7.65 -5.73
C SER A 30 5.36 -8.52 -4.51
N CYS A 31 5.84 -9.76 -4.48
CA CYS A 31 6.23 -10.46 -3.24
C CYS A 31 6.82 -11.84 -3.59
N THR A 32 8.07 -11.90 -4.08
CA THR A 32 8.86 -13.11 -3.87
C THR A 32 10.30 -12.74 -3.53
N LYS A 33 10.72 -13.21 -2.34
CA LYS A 33 12.04 -13.13 -1.69
C LYS A 33 12.29 -11.92 -0.79
N GLU A 34 11.75 -12.00 0.41
CA GLU A 34 12.35 -11.31 1.58
C GLU A 34 13.04 -12.36 2.45
N ASN A 35 14.27 -12.06 2.87
CA ASN A 35 14.98 -12.88 3.85
C ASN A 35 14.42 -12.55 5.24
N ASP A 36 13.86 -13.55 5.91
CA ASP A 36 13.28 -13.39 7.25
C ASP A 36 14.36 -13.00 8.27
N ILE A 37 14.16 -11.88 8.97
CA ILE A 37 14.97 -11.49 10.13
C ILE A 37 14.27 -12.04 11.38
N PRO A 38 14.89 -12.97 12.14
CA PRO A 38 14.30 -13.45 13.40
C PRO A 38 14.30 -12.34 14.45
N PHE A 39 13.13 -11.99 14.99
CA PHE A 39 12.96 -10.98 16.03
C PHE A 39 12.74 -11.64 17.40
N GLU A 40 13.82 -11.98 18.11
CA GLU A 40 13.82 -12.08 19.57
C GLU A 40 14.68 -10.95 20.14
N VAL A 41 14.09 -9.76 20.27
CA VAL A 41 14.70 -8.63 20.98
C VAL A 41 13.68 -8.10 21.97
N THR A 42 14.05 -7.99 23.24
CA THR A 42 13.23 -7.29 24.24
C THR A 42 12.87 -5.90 23.69
N PRO A 43 11.58 -5.48 23.70
CA PRO A 43 11.20 -4.19 23.12
C PRO A 43 11.96 -3.05 23.80
N THR A 44 12.75 -2.32 23.02
CA THR A 44 13.52 -1.16 23.50
C THR A 44 12.70 0.12 23.39
N VAL A 45 11.68 0.14 22.53
CA VAL A 45 10.64 1.16 22.48
C VAL A 45 9.44 0.69 23.30
N PRO A 46 9.02 1.44 24.34
CA PRO A 46 7.83 1.09 25.12
C PRO A 46 6.59 0.91 24.23
N ILE A 47 5.83 -0.15 24.44
CA ILE A 47 4.66 -0.51 23.61
C ILE A 47 3.50 0.51 23.68
N ASN A 48 3.51 1.35 24.72
CA ASN A 48 2.54 2.42 24.98
C ASN A 48 3.04 3.81 24.55
N GLU A 49 4.29 3.95 24.10
CA GLU A 49 4.80 5.20 23.53
C GLU A 49 4.11 5.48 22.19
N ILE A 50 3.67 6.73 22.00
CA ILE A 50 3.16 7.21 20.71
C ILE A 50 4.34 7.67 19.86
N ILE A 51 4.53 7.03 18.71
CA ILE A 51 5.57 7.38 17.73
C ILE A 51 4.95 8.32 16.69
N THR A 52 5.41 9.57 16.60
CA THR A 52 4.89 10.55 15.63
C THR A 52 5.81 10.68 14.42
N ILE A 53 5.42 10.05 13.31
CA ILE A 53 6.20 9.99 12.07
C ILE A 53 5.96 11.25 11.22
N PRO A 54 7.01 12.01 10.86
CA PRO A 54 6.91 13.08 9.86
C PRO A 54 6.65 12.50 8.47
N ILE A 55 5.69 13.09 7.75
CA ILE A 55 5.36 12.75 6.37
C ILE A 55 5.77 13.88 5.45
N VAL A 56 6.32 13.53 4.28
CA VAL A 56 6.36 14.41 3.11
C VAL A 56 5.51 13.83 2.00
N VAL A 57 4.68 14.67 1.38
CA VAL A 57 3.81 14.28 0.26
C VAL A 57 4.34 14.90 -1.02
N HIS A 58 4.71 14.05 -1.98
CA HIS A 58 5.22 14.40 -3.30
C HIS A 58 4.10 14.25 -4.33
N VAL A 59 3.44 15.35 -4.68
CA VAL A 59 2.37 15.35 -5.68
C VAL A 59 2.95 15.54 -7.08
N ILE A 60 2.75 14.55 -7.94
CA ILE A 60 3.08 14.60 -9.35
C ILE A 60 1.83 14.96 -10.14
N ASN A 61 1.72 16.23 -10.52
CA ASN A 61 0.63 16.75 -11.34
C ASN A 61 0.86 16.35 -12.80
N TYR A 62 0.18 15.31 -13.24
CA TYR A 62 0.26 14.82 -14.61
C TYR A 62 -0.19 15.91 -15.61
N THR A 63 0.62 16.19 -16.62
CA THR A 63 0.32 17.17 -17.68
C THR A 63 0.09 16.40 -18.99
N PRO A 64 -0.99 16.68 -19.76
CA PRO A 64 -1.79 17.91 -19.73
C PRO A 64 -3.03 17.92 -18.82
N ASP A 65 -3.44 16.79 -18.23
CA ASP A 65 -4.72 16.68 -17.52
C ASP A 65 -4.54 16.10 -16.11
N PRO A 66 -4.21 16.93 -15.10
CA PRO A 66 -3.92 16.45 -13.76
C PRO A 66 -5.20 16.18 -12.97
N PHE A 67 -5.20 15.12 -12.18
CA PHE A 67 -6.09 15.05 -11.02
C PHE A 67 -5.65 16.10 -9.99
N LEU A 68 -6.43 17.16 -9.83
CA LEU A 68 -6.15 18.20 -8.85
C LEU A 68 -6.50 17.71 -7.44
N ILE A 69 -5.49 17.61 -6.59
CA ILE A 69 -5.64 17.27 -5.17
C ILE A 69 -5.31 18.47 -4.30
N SER A 70 -6.26 18.94 -3.51
CA SER A 70 -6.08 20.10 -2.63
C SER A 70 -5.27 19.76 -1.38
N ASP A 71 -4.77 20.78 -0.68
CA ASP A 71 -4.08 20.58 0.59
C ASP A 71 -5.06 20.03 1.65
N GLU A 72 -6.34 20.44 1.64
CA GLU A 72 -7.38 19.92 2.54
C GLU A 72 -7.60 18.42 2.33
N LYS A 73 -7.51 17.95 1.09
CA LYS A 73 -7.59 16.52 0.80
C LYS A 73 -6.40 15.77 1.38
N ILE A 74 -5.19 16.34 1.27
CA ILE A 74 -4.01 15.77 1.91
C ILE A 74 -4.17 15.75 3.44
N PHE A 75 -4.65 16.84 4.04
CA PHE A 75 -4.90 16.90 5.49
C PHE A 75 -5.93 15.84 5.93
N SER A 76 -7.00 15.64 5.16
CA SER A 76 -7.99 14.61 5.46
C SER A 76 -7.38 13.20 5.51
N GLN A 77 -6.38 12.91 4.67
CA GLN A 77 -5.67 11.63 4.74
C GLN A 77 -4.83 11.51 6.02
N ILE A 78 -4.16 12.58 6.44
CA ILE A 78 -3.38 12.58 7.68
C ILE A 78 -4.31 12.35 8.88
N ASP A 79 -5.52 12.90 8.86
CA ASP A 79 -6.54 12.66 9.90
C ASP A 79 -7.00 11.20 9.92
N VAL A 80 -7.26 10.60 8.75
CA VAL A 80 -7.62 9.18 8.58
C VAL A 80 -6.52 8.25 9.12
N LEU A 81 -5.25 8.51 8.78
CA LEU A 81 -4.13 7.72 9.28
C LEU A 81 -4.03 7.81 10.81
N ASN A 82 -4.18 9.01 11.38
CA ASN A 82 -4.18 9.19 12.82
C ASN A 82 -5.39 8.55 13.50
N GLN A 83 -6.51 8.38 12.80
CA GLN A 83 -7.66 7.63 13.31
C GLN A 83 -7.36 6.12 13.34
N ASP A 84 -6.86 5.55 12.26
CA ASP A 84 -6.69 4.09 12.12
C ASP A 84 -5.56 3.56 12.99
N PHE A 85 -4.39 4.19 12.92
CA PHE A 85 -3.22 3.75 13.67
C PHE A 85 -3.34 4.02 15.17
N ARG A 86 -4.37 4.76 15.60
CA ARG A 86 -4.67 5.03 17.01
C ARG A 86 -5.97 4.42 17.51
N LYS A 87 -6.68 3.63 16.69
CA LYS A 87 -8.00 3.09 17.03
C LYS A 87 -9.00 4.18 17.45
N LEU A 88 -8.92 5.34 16.78
CA LEU A 88 -9.84 6.47 16.95
C LEU A 88 -10.84 6.54 15.79
N ASN A 89 -10.71 5.67 14.79
CA ASN A 89 -11.69 5.49 13.73
C ASN A 89 -13.03 5.01 14.33
N PRO A 90 -14.16 5.69 14.06
CA PRO A 90 -15.43 5.40 14.73
C PRO A 90 -16.04 4.05 14.32
N ASP A 91 -15.70 3.56 13.14
CA ASP A 91 -16.15 2.31 12.54
C ASP A 91 -15.53 1.05 13.16
N HIS A 92 -14.47 1.14 13.97
CA HIS A 92 -13.91 -0.03 14.67
C HIS A 92 -14.93 -0.72 15.60
N ILE A 93 -16.01 -0.02 15.98
CA ILE A 93 -17.10 -0.61 16.78
C ILE A 93 -17.85 -1.71 16.03
N ASN A 94 -17.74 -1.73 14.68
CA ASN A 94 -18.37 -2.72 13.81
C ASN A 94 -17.62 -4.06 13.82
N THR A 95 -16.44 -4.14 14.44
CA THR A 95 -15.71 -5.41 14.60
C THR A 95 -16.59 -6.48 15.24
N PRO A 96 -16.69 -7.68 14.64
CA PRO A 96 -17.40 -8.81 15.23
C PRO A 96 -16.93 -9.11 16.65
N ASP A 97 -17.85 -9.54 17.52
CA ASP A 97 -17.55 -9.79 18.95
C ASP A 97 -16.36 -10.73 19.16
N GLU A 98 -16.18 -11.70 18.27
CA GLU A 98 -15.04 -12.62 18.24
C GLU A 98 -13.68 -11.91 18.21
N PHE A 99 -13.56 -10.81 17.45
CA PHE A 99 -12.29 -10.10 17.22
C PHE A 99 -12.15 -8.80 18.01
N LYS A 100 -13.19 -8.33 18.72
CA LYS A 100 -13.14 -7.05 19.46
C LYS A 100 -11.97 -6.92 20.43
N HIS A 101 -11.58 -8.04 21.06
CA HIS A 101 -10.48 -8.08 22.01
C HIS A 101 -9.09 -8.00 21.36
N LEU A 102 -9.00 -8.16 20.02
CA LEU A 102 -7.76 -8.09 19.23
C LEU A 102 -7.52 -6.69 18.64
N VAL A 103 -8.54 -5.85 18.52
CA VAL A 103 -8.42 -4.52 17.90
C VAL A 103 -7.40 -3.64 18.64
N ALA A 104 -6.36 -3.20 17.94
CA ALA A 104 -5.23 -2.49 18.51
C ALA A 104 -5.24 -0.97 18.28
N ASP A 105 -4.91 -0.20 19.32
CA ASP A 105 -4.24 1.10 19.15
C ASP A 105 -2.76 0.82 18.88
N VAL A 106 -2.31 1.03 17.63
CA VAL A 106 -0.93 0.76 17.19
C VAL A 106 0.07 1.69 17.89
N GLY A 107 -0.36 2.86 18.35
CA GLY A 107 0.49 3.85 18.99
C GLY A 107 1.43 4.55 18.00
N ILE A 108 0.98 4.75 16.75
CA ILE A 108 1.67 5.51 15.73
C ILE A 108 0.76 6.68 15.31
N GLN A 109 1.35 7.86 15.18
CA GLN A 109 0.72 9.07 14.66
C GLN A 109 1.54 9.61 13.50
N PHE A 110 0.89 10.45 12.70
CA PHE A 110 1.49 11.05 11.54
C PHE A 110 1.26 12.57 11.56
N ARG A 111 2.25 13.31 11.05
CA ARG A 111 2.13 14.75 10.83
C ARG A 111 2.87 15.11 9.57
N LEU A 112 2.41 16.11 8.84
CA LEU A 112 3.22 16.69 7.77
C LEU A 112 4.51 17.28 8.37
N ALA A 113 5.62 17.10 7.66
CA ALA A 113 6.89 17.69 8.00
C ALA A 113 6.78 19.22 8.01
N THR A 114 7.37 19.86 9.02
CA THR A 114 7.45 21.33 9.13
C THR A 114 8.85 21.86 8.85
N VAL A 115 9.82 20.96 8.71
CA VAL A 115 11.23 21.25 8.39
C VAL A 115 11.65 20.31 7.24
N ASP A 116 12.30 20.86 6.22
CA ASP A 116 12.82 20.10 5.08
C ASP A 116 14.18 19.44 5.41
N PRO A 117 14.76 18.59 4.53
CA PRO A 117 16.05 17.95 4.78
C PRO A 117 17.22 18.91 4.96
N ASN A 118 17.10 20.16 4.48
CA ASN A 118 18.12 21.21 4.59
C ASN A 118 17.93 22.10 5.84
N GLY A 119 16.89 21.86 6.65
CA GLY A 119 16.60 22.63 7.85
C GLY A 119 15.69 23.84 7.63
N ASN A 120 15.11 24.02 6.44
CA ASN A 120 14.22 25.14 6.16
C ASN A 120 12.76 24.82 6.53
N PRO A 121 11.94 25.82 6.89
CA PRO A 121 10.50 25.63 7.05
C PRO A 121 9.83 25.12 5.77
N THR A 122 8.87 24.22 5.92
CA THR A 122 8.09 23.61 4.81
C THR A 122 6.66 23.33 5.25
N THR A 123 5.76 23.13 4.29
CA THR A 123 4.42 22.60 4.51
C THR A 123 4.38 21.08 4.56
N GLY A 124 5.48 20.40 4.17
CA GLY A 124 5.52 18.96 4.00
C GLY A 124 4.83 18.47 2.72
N ILE A 125 4.42 19.38 1.83
CA ILE A 125 3.79 19.07 0.55
C ILE A 125 4.63 19.69 -0.57
N ILE A 126 5.03 18.84 -1.52
CA ILE A 126 5.77 19.24 -2.71
C ILE A 126 4.90 18.93 -3.92
N ARG A 127 4.85 19.84 -4.89
CA ARG A 127 4.06 19.68 -6.11
C ARG A 127 4.94 19.91 -7.32
N THR A 128 4.96 18.95 -8.24
CA THR A 128 5.76 18.98 -9.46
C THR A 128 4.87 18.69 -10.67
N GLU A 129 4.97 19.51 -11.72
CA GLU A 129 4.33 19.21 -13.02
C GLU A 129 5.20 18.23 -13.81
N SER A 130 4.60 17.17 -14.33
CA SER A 130 5.33 16.12 -15.05
C SER A 130 4.42 15.30 -15.96
N THR A 131 5.03 14.46 -16.80
CA THR A 131 4.33 13.39 -17.54
C THR A 131 4.58 12.02 -16.92
N VAL A 132 5.22 11.97 -15.76
CA VAL A 132 5.52 10.73 -15.03
C VAL A 132 4.25 10.22 -14.34
N LEU A 133 4.01 8.92 -14.49
CA LEU A 133 2.90 8.21 -13.87
C LEU A 133 3.38 7.39 -12.67
N ALA A 134 2.46 6.95 -11.82
CA ALA A 134 2.79 6.07 -10.71
C ALA A 134 3.36 4.71 -11.19
N SER A 135 2.98 4.26 -12.38
CA SER A 135 3.50 3.04 -13.01
C SER A 135 4.97 3.15 -13.45
N ASP A 136 5.50 4.37 -13.67
CA ASP A 136 6.94 4.59 -13.88
C ASP A 136 7.77 4.31 -12.60
N GLY A 137 7.13 4.01 -11.46
CA GLY A 137 7.80 3.53 -10.25
C GLY A 137 7.88 2.01 -10.10
N GLN A 138 7.20 1.25 -10.97
CA GLN A 138 7.04 -0.21 -10.90
C GLN A 138 7.86 -0.99 -11.94
N GLU A 139 9.01 -0.45 -12.35
CA GLU A 139 9.84 -1.11 -13.36
C GLU A 139 10.50 -2.38 -12.79
N GLU A 140 9.87 -3.54 -13.06
CA GLU A 140 10.20 -4.84 -12.45
C GLU A 140 11.56 -5.41 -12.88
N ASN A 141 12.03 -5.06 -14.08
CA ASN A 141 13.26 -5.60 -14.67
C ASN A 141 14.35 -4.52 -14.90
N GLY A 142 14.10 -3.30 -14.43
CA GLY A 142 15.01 -2.16 -14.57
C GLY A 142 15.92 -2.01 -13.36
N ALA A 143 16.98 -1.23 -13.53
CA ALA A 143 17.73 -0.74 -12.37
C ALA A 143 16.84 0.22 -11.57
N ILE A 144 17.15 0.45 -10.29
CA ILE A 144 16.37 1.39 -9.47
C ILE A 144 16.36 2.77 -10.13
N GLU A 145 17.47 3.15 -10.73
CA GLU A 145 17.66 4.39 -11.46
C GLU A 145 16.65 4.57 -12.61
N ASP A 146 16.08 3.50 -13.17
CA ASP A 146 15.14 3.56 -14.29
C ASP A 146 13.72 3.97 -13.85
N ARG A 147 13.40 3.80 -12.57
CA ARG A 147 12.10 4.10 -11.96
C ARG A 147 11.85 5.61 -11.82
N LYS A 148 11.47 6.26 -12.93
CA LYS A 148 11.41 7.73 -13.06
C LYS A 148 10.64 8.45 -11.96
N LEU A 149 9.59 7.83 -11.40
CA LEU A 149 8.79 8.40 -10.31
C LEU A 149 9.63 8.93 -9.15
N TYR A 150 10.73 8.26 -8.84
CA TYR A 150 11.58 8.56 -7.69
C TYR A 150 12.78 9.45 -8.01
N PHE A 151 12.86 9.99 -9.23
CA PHE A 151 14.02 10.77 -9.66
C PHE A 151 13.62 12.11 -10.29
N THR A 152 13.95 13.21 -9.62
CA THR A 152 13.64 14.57 -10.08
C THR A 152 14.26 14.87 -11.45
N ASN A 153 15.47 14.38 -11.72
CA ASN A 153 16.12 14.56 -13.03
C ASN A 153 15.44 13.78 -14.18
N LYS A 154 14.51 12.87 -13.87
CA LYS A 154 13.68 12.12 -14.83
C LYS A 154 12.21 12.59 -14.84
N GLY A 155 11.91 13.70 -14.15
CA GLY A 155 10.57 14.27 -14.04
C GLY A 155 9.73 13.73 -12.88
N GLY A 156 10.25 12.79 -12.09
CA GLY A 156 9.60 12.38 -10.84
C GLY A 156 9.99 13.31 -9.68
N GLN A 157 10.06 12.75 -8.48
CA GLN A 157 10.48 13.48 -7.28
C GLN A 157 11.36 12.62 -6.38
N ASP A 158 12.58 13.10 -6.10
CA ASP A 158 13.52 12.44 -5.20
C ASP A 158 12.92 12.27 -3.79
N ALA A 159 13.15 11.11 -3.18
CA ALA A 159 12.80 10.85 -1.79
C ALA A 159 13.53 11.82 -0.85
N TRP A 160 12.85 12.23 0.21
CA TRP A 160 13.51 12.77 1.40
C TRP A 160 14.11 11.62 2.23
N PRO A 161 15.10 11.89 3.10
CA PRO A 161 15.76 10.85 3.88
C PRO A 161 14.78 9.98 4.68
N ASN A 162 14.79 8.67 4.42
CA ASN A 162 13.84 7.72 5.01
C ASN A 162 14.09 7.44 6.51
N ASP A 163 15.23 7.90 7.03
CA ASP A 163 15.57 7.94 8.44
C ASP A 163 14.98 9.17 9.17
N LYS A 164 14.19 10.00 8.48
CA LYS A 164 13.53 11.18 9.06
C LYS A 164 12.09 11.35 8.63
N TYR A 165 11.73 10.84 7.45
CA TYR A 165 10.42 11.05 6.85
C TYR A 165 9.85 9.75 6.29
N LEU A 166 8.54 9.58 6.39
CA LEU A 166 7.78 8.73 5.48
C LEU A 166 7.51 9.53 4.20
N ASN A 167 7.98 9.02 3.07
CA ASN A 167 7.68 9.57 1.75
C ASN A 167 6.36 9.00 1.23
N ILE A 168 5.47 9.87 0.75
CA ILE A 168 4.25 9.51 0.06
C ILE A 168 4.26 10.17 -1.30
N TRP A 169 4.31 9.41 -2.38
CA TRP A 169 4.12 9.96 -3.73
C TRP A 169 2.67 9.84 -4.14
N ILE A 170 2.11 10.93 -4.64
CA ILE A 170 0.78 10.94 -5.27
C ILE A 170 0.97 11.13 -6.77
N ALA A 171 0.62 10.12 -7.56
CA ALA A 171 0.80 10.15 -9.01
C ALA A 171 -0.31 9.32 -9.69
N ASP A 172 -0.73 9.73 -10.88
CA ASP A 172 -1.79 9.06 -11.63
C ASP A 172 -1.39 7.61 -11.97
N TYR A 173 -2.23 6.65 -11.59
CA TYR A 173 -2.11 5.23 -11.94
C TYR A 173 -3.34 4.79 -12.75
N SER A 174 -3.65 5.50 -13.82
CA SER A 174 -4.68 5.13 -14.76
C SER A 174 -4.23 4.09 -15.80
N ASP A 175 -5.16 3.25 -16.24
CA ASP A 175 -5.00 2.48 -17.47
C ASP A 175 -5.10 3.39 -18.71
N ARG A 176 -4.91 2.82 -19.90
CA ARG A 176 -5.02 3.54 -21.18
C ARG A 176 -6.40 4.13 -21.47
N PHE A 177 -7.42 3.81 -20.67
CA PHE A 177 -8.79 4.30 -20.78
C PHE A 177 -9.14 5.32 -19.69
N GLY A 178 -8.20 5.67 -18.80
CA GLY A 178 -8.42 6.60 -17.69
C GLY A 178 -9.02 5.95 -16.44
N ASN A 179 -9.22 4.63 -16.42
CA ASN A 179 -9.72 3.93 -15.23
C ASN A 179 -8.57 3.70 -14.24
N LEU A 180 -8.87 3.63 -12.96
CA LEU A 180 -7.90 3.25 -11.94
C LEU A 180 -7.35 1.84 -12.23
N ALA A 181 -6.05 1.73 -12.49
CA ALA A 181 -5.39 0.45 -12.74
C ALA A 181 -4.82 -0.16 -11.46
N LEU A 182 -4.18 0.64 -10.61
CA LEU A 182 -3.71 0.22 -9.29
C LEU A 182 -3.97 1.34 -8.26
N PRO A 183 -4.64 1.07 -7.13
CA PRO A 183 -4.91 2.09 -6.10
C PRO A 183 -3.63 2.68 -5.49
N GLY A 184 -2.71 1.84 -5.09
CA GLY A 184 -1.46 2.23 -4.46
C GLY A 184 -0.53 1.04 -4.32
N TYR A 185 0.67 1.32 -3.84
CA TYR A 185 1.64 0.30 -3.50
C TYR A 185 2.69 0.84 -2.51
N ALA A 186 3.27 -0.05 -1.72
CA ALA A 186 4.36 0.25 -0.81
C ALA A 186 5.68 -0.38 -1.26
N ASN A 187 6.79 0.27 -0.91
CA ASN A 187 8.10 -0.36 -0.90
C ASN A 187 8.37 -0.86 0.54
N PRO A 188 8.42 -2.20 0.78
CA PRO A 188 8.50 -2.75 2.12
C PRO A 188 9.86 -2.46 2.79
N PRO A 189 9.98 -2.66 4.12
CA PRO A 189 11.24 -2.47 4.84
C PRO A 189 12.40 -3.23 4.20
N GLY A 190 13.54 -2.55 4.03
CA GLY A 190 14.72 -3.12 3.37
C GLY A 190 14.80 -2.84 1.86
N SER A 191 13.78 -2.20 1.29
CA SER A 191 13.87 -1.59 -0.04
C SER A 191 14.97 -0.54 -0.11
N ASP A 192 15.40 -0.19 -1.33
CA ASP A 192 16.38 0.88 -1.54
C ASP A 192 15.86 2.19 -0.96
N ILE A 193 16.73 2.91 -0.25
CA ILE A 193 16.37 4.15 0.47
C ILE A 193 15.78 5.23 -0.45
N ARG A 194 16.09 5.20 -1.75
CA ARG A 194 15.61 6.18 -2.73
C ARG A 194 14.14 5.98 -3.10
N ILE A 195 13.57 4.82 -2.76
CA ILE A 195 12.18 4.46 -3.06
C ILE A 195 11.37 4.11 -1.80
N ASP A 196 11.99 4.07 -0.61
CA ASP A 196 11.28 3.76 0.65
C ASP A 196 10.13 4.74 0.91
N GLY A 197 8.93 4.19 1.02
CA GLY A 197 7.69 4.95 1.17
C GLY A 197 6.53 4.24 0.48
N VAL A 198 5.49 5.01 0.20
CA VAL A 198 4.25 4.53 -0.45
C VAL A 198 3.88 5.42 -1.63
N VAL A 199 3.22 4.84 -2.62
CA VAL A 199 2.73 5.53 -3.81
C VAL A 199 1.23 5.33 -3.90
N MET A 200 0.50 6.40 -4.19
CA MET A 200 -0.96 6.42 -4.19
C MET A 200 -1.49 7.11 -5.44
N ASP A 201 -2.56 6.57 -6.01
CA ASP A 201 -3.35 7.29 -7.01
C ASP A 201 -4.12 8.46 -6.35
N PRO A 202 -4.22 9.64 -7.00
CA PRO A 202 -4.97 10.78 -6.50
C PRO A 202 -6.43 10.49 -6.09
N ARG A 203 -7.06 9.48 -6.70
CA ARG A 203 -8.46 9.11 -6.46
C ARG A 203 -8.69 8.25 -5.22
N VAL A 204 -7.63 7.77 -4.58
CA VAL A 204 -7.73 6.86 -3.42
C VAL A 204 -7.01 7.40 -2.18
N PHE A 205 -6.65 8.69 -2.19
CA PHE A 205 -5.91 9.36 -1.12
C PHE A 205 -6.75 10.45 -0.47
N GLY A 206 -7.03 10.34 0.82
CA GLY A 206 -7.91 11.25 1.55
C GLY A 206 -9.39 10.98 1.30
N THR A 207 -10.26 11.86 1.81
CA THR A 207 -11.72 11.65 1.83
C THR A 207 -12.49 12.71 1.05
N LEU A 208 -11.78 13.46 0.20
CA LEU A 208 -12.36 14.51 -0.65
C LEU A 208 -12.16 14.14 -2.13
N GLU A 209 -13.00 14.67 -3.00
CA GLU A 209 -12.91 14.43 -4.44
C GLU A 209 -11.54 14.86 -5.03
N PRO A 210 -11.04 14.18 -6.07
CA PRO A 210 -11.65 13.05 -6.79
C PRO A 210 -11.62 11.73 -5.98
N LEU A 211 -12.68 10.93 -5.97
CA LEU A 211 -12.71 9.62 -5.30
C LEU A 211 -12.98 8.47 -6.28
N ALA A 212 -12.32 7.34 -6.08
CA ALA A 212 -12.63 6.09 -6.77
C ALA A 212 -13.60 5.23 -5.95
N ILE A 213 -14.45 4.49 -6.65
CA ILE A 213 -15.40 3.57 -6.00
C ILE A 213 -14.67 2.55 -5.12
N ASN A 214 -15.21 2.30 -3.92
CA ASN A 214 -14.64 1.45 -2.88
C ASN A 214 -13.39 1.98 -2.17
N HIS A 215 -12.91 3.18 -2.49
CA HIS A 215 -11.70 3.81 -1.92
C HIS A 215 -11.98 5.21 -1.36
N GLU A 216 -13.15 5.41 -0.74
CA GLU A 216 -13.65 6.73 -0.36
C GLU A 216 -13.26 7.20 1.05
N TYR A 217 -12.62 6.34 1.87
CA TYR A 217 -12.33 6.63 3.28
C TYR A 217 -10.83 6.70 3.59
N GLY A 218 -9.98 6.73 2.57
CA GLY A 218 -8.52 6.84 2.70
C GLY A 218 -7.84 5.60 3.28
N ARG A 219 -8.50 4.43 3.23
CA ARG A 219 -7.94 3.19 3.82
C ARG A 219 -6.93 2.51 2.93
N THR A 220 -6.90 2.83 1.63
CA THR A 220 -5.78 2.45 0.76
C THR A 220 -4.44 2.92 1.34
N ALA A 221 -4.33 4.17 1.81
CA ALA A 221 -3.08 4.65 2.42
C ALA A 221 -2.79 3.95 3.76
N THR A 222 -3.81 3.65 4.56
CA THR A 222 -3.67 2.86 5.80
C THR A 222 -3.09 1.47 5.49
N HIS A 223 -3.59 0.82 4.45
CA HIS A 223 -3.13 -0.48 3.95
C HIS A 223 -1.67 -0.43 3.49
N GLU A 224 -1.31 0.49 2.60
CA GLU A 224 0.06 0.63 2.09
C GLU A 224 1.05 0.99 3.19
N ILE A 225 0.66 1.83 4.15
CA ILE A 225 1.52 2.14 5.30
C ILE A 225 1.65 0.93 6.24
N GLY A 226 0.64 0.05 6.30
CA GLY A 226 0.76 -1.27 6.91
C GLY A 226 1.90 -2.09 6.29
N HIS A 227 1.98 -2.16 4.95
CA HIS A 227 3.10 -2.80 4.25
C HIS A 227 4.45 -2.11 4.50
N TRP A 228 4.49 -0.79 4.45
CA TRP A 228 5.70 -0.01 4.79
C TRP A 228 6.13 -0.26 6.26
N LEU A 229 5.21 -0.65 7.13
CA LEU A 229 5.44 -1.11 8.50
C LEU A 229 5.51 -2.64 8.64
N ASN A 230 5.91 -3.36 7.58
CA ASN A 230 6.20 -4.80 7.59
C ASN A 230 4.98 -5.73 7.70
N LEU A 231 3.74 -5.25 7.50
CA LEU A 231 2.58 -6.13 7.44
C LEU A 231 2.47 -6.81 6.08
N ARG A 232 1.98 -8.05 6.07
CA ARG A 232 1.61 -8.78 4.86
C ARG A 232 0.10 -8.79 4.71
N HIS A 233 -0.39 -9.10 3.51
CA HIS A 233 -1.79 -9.39 3.31
C HIS A 233 -2.23 -10.55 4.20
N ILE A 234 -3.42 -10.45 4.81
CA ILE A 234 -3.95 -11.48 5.72
C ILE A 234 -4.22 -12.82 5.02
N PHE A 235 -4.37 -12.78 3.70
CA PHE A 235 -4.50 -13.94 2.81
C PHE A 235 -3.17 -14.44 2.22
N ALA A 236 -2.02 -13.93 2.70
CA ALA A 236 -0.59 -14.31 2.60
C ALA A 236 0.00 -15.05 1.37
N GLY A 237 -0.72 -15.96 0.72
CA GLY A 237 -0.31 -16.63 -0.51
C GLY A 237 -1.40 -16.81 -1.55
N GLU A 238 -2.63 -16.36 -1.27
CA GLU A 238 -3.85 -16.47 -2.09
C GLU A 238 -4.17 -17.91 -2.55
N ARG A 239 -5.44 -18.31 -2.42
CA ARG A 239 -5.96 -19.63 -2.78
C ARG A 239 -5.21 -20.80 -2.12
N ASN A 240 -4.70 -20.60 -0.91
CA ASN A 240 -4.10 -21.66 -0.10
C ASN A 240 -4.28 -21.37 1.40
N CYS A 241 -4.16 -22.41 2.23
CA CYS A 241 -4.26 -22.33 3.69
C CYS A 241 -2.94 -22.65 4.40
N ASP A 242 -1.85 -22.77 3.65
CA ASP A 242 -0.53 -23.16 4.18
C ASP A 242 0.45 -21.96 4.26
N SER A 243 0.00 -20.78 3.85
CA SER A 243 0.75 -19.52 3.95
C SER A 243 0.34 -18.73 5.20
N SER A 244 1.24 -17.88 5.68
CA SER A 244 1.01 -17.04 6.85
C SER A 244 1.47 -15.60 6.57
N ASP A 245 0.70 -14.64 7.08
CA ASP A 245 1.06 -13.22 7.11
C ASP A 245 2.09 -12.90 8.22
N LEU A 246 2.51 -13.94 8.96
CA LEU A 246 3.42 -13.93 10.09
C LEU A 246 2.89 -13.16 11.31
N VAL A 247 1.57 -13.21 11.51
CA VAL A 247 0.89 -12.68 12.69
C VAL A 247 -0.05 -13.75 13.25
N ASP A 248 0.14 -14.15 14.50
CA ASP A 248 -0.60 -15.30 15.06
C ASP A 248 -2.09 -15.00 15.35
N ASP A 249 -2.45 -13.72 15.57
CA ASP A 249 -3.81 -13.30 15.92
C ASP A 249 -4.66 -12.88 14.72
N THR A 250 -4.14 -13.06 13.50
CA THR A 250 -4.89 -12.97 12.25
C THR A 250 -5.20 -14.38 11.74
N PRO A 251 -6.49 -14.79 11.69
CA PRO A 251 -6.87 -16.10 11.17
C PRO A 251 -6.40 -16.28 9.72
N THR A 252 -5.85 -17.46 9.40
CA THR A 252 -5.46 -17.78 8.02
C THR A 252 -6.67 -17.67 7.10
N GLN A 253 -6.50 -16.97 5.99
CA GLN A 253 -7.57 -16.68 5.04
C GLN A 253 -7.21 -17.20 3.65
N PHE A 254 -8.17 -17.87 3.00
CA PHE A 254 -7.95 -18.51 1.70
C PHE A 254 -7.74 -17.52 0.57
N GLU A 255 -8.54 -16.45 0.49
CA GLU A 255 -8.45 -15.45 -0.58
C GLU A 255 -8.86 -14.06 -0.08
N SER A 256 -8.55 -13.02 -0.86
CA SER A 256 -8.99 -11.65 -0.54
C SER A 256 -10.48 -11.44 -0.83
N TYR A 257 -11.08 -10.43 -0.19
CA TYR A 257 -12.45 -10.00 -0.47
C TYR A 257 -12.49 -8.74 -1.35
N LEU A 258 -11.72 -8.73 -2.44
CA LEU A 258 -11.46 -7.58 -3.31
C LEU A 258 -12.71 -6.74 -3.66
N GLY A 259 -12.77 -5.50 -3.16
CA GLY A 259 -13.82 -4.51 -3.39
C GLY A 259 -15.20 -4.89 -2.82
N GLN A 260 -15.28 -5.97 -2.04
CA GLN A 260 -16.55 -6.48 -1.51
C GLN A 260 -16.89 -5.83 -0.17
N ARG A 261 -18.16 -6.00 0.24
CA ARG A 261 -18.67 -5.71 1.59
C ARG A 261 -19.26 -6.99 2.19
N PRO A 262 -18.42 -7.96 2.59
CA PRO A 262 -18.91 -9.26 3.05
C PRO A 262 -19.76 -9.12 4.32
N THR A 263 -20.77 -9.97 4.47
CA THR A 263 -21.50 -10.11 5.74
C THR A 263 -20.82 -11.17 6.60
N TYR A 264 -20.56 -10.85 7.87
CA TYR A 264 -20.03 -11.77 8.85
C TYR A 264 -21.06 -12.83 9.27
N PRO A 265 -20.68 -14.11 9.46
CA PRO A 265 -19.34 -14.67 9.26
C PRO A 265 -19.07 -15.06 7.81
N LYS A 266 -17.78 -14.97 7.44
CA LYS A 266 -17.20 -15.68 6.30
C LYS A 266 -16.18 -16.67 6.85
N VAL A 267 -16.10 -17.85 6.25
CA VAL A 267 -15.29 -18.96 6.78
C VAL A 267 -14.38 -19.48 5.68
N SER A 268 -13.10 -19.52 5.97
CA SER A 268 -12.10 -20.21 5.16
C SER A 268 -11.04 -20.81 6.09
N CYS A 269 -10.24 -21.75 5.57
CA CYS A 269 -9.10 -22.36 6.29
C CYS A 269 -9.38 -22.85 7.74
N GLY A 270 -10.64 -23.15 8.07
CA GLY A 270 -11.06 -23.67 9.38
C GLY A 270 -11.49 -22.62 10.43
N SER A 271 -11.49 -21.33 10.09
CA SER A 271 -11.85 -20.23 11.01
C SER A 271 -12.71 -19.16 10.34
N ASN A 272 -13.25 -18.23 11.13
CA ASN A 272 -13.88 -17.04 10.57
C ASN A 272 -12.81 -16.10 10.01
N ASP A 273 -13.00 -15.64 8.78
CA ASP A 273 -12.11 -14.71 8.11
C ASP A 273 -12.23 -13.31 8.73
N MET A 274 -11.10 -12.67 8.99
CA MET A 274 -11.04 -11.31 9.51
C MET A 274 -11.00 -10.29 8.36
N PHE A 275 -12.00 -10.37 7.46
CA PHE A 275 -12.02 -9.57 6.23
C PHE A 275 -12.08 -8.05 6.45
N MET A 276 -12.43 -7.62 7.68
CA MET A 276 -12.44 -6.22 8.08
C MET A 276 -11.08 -5.70 8.55
N ASN A 277 -10.04 -6.52 8.48
CA ASN A 277 -8.68 -6.10 8.72
C ASN A 277 -8.22 -5.13 7.62
N PHE A 278 -7.46 -4.09 7.97
CA PHE A 278 -6.91 -3.17 6.98
C PHE A 278 -5.99 -3.84 5.95
N MET A 279 -5.47 -5.04 6.23
CA MET A 279 -4.60 -5.81 5.31
C MET A 279 -5.35 -6.82 4.41
N ASP A 280 -6.68 -6.73 4.33
CA ASP A 280 -7.48 -7.35 3.26
C ASP A 280 -7.76 -6.33 2.14
N TYR A 281 -8.45 -6.75 1.07
CA TYR A 281 -8.84 -5.93 -0.08
C TYR A 281 -10.33 -5.61 -0.14
N VAL A 282 -11.06 -5.71 0.97
CA VAL A 282 -12.46 -5.23 1.01
C VAL A 282 -12.56 -3.75 0.63
N ALA A 283 -13.79 -3.26 0.38
CA ALA A 283 -13.99 -1.82 0.22
C ALA A 283 -13.60 -1.07 1.51
N ASP A 284 -13.20 0.19 1.36
CA ASP A 284 -12.74 1.07 2.45
C ASP A 284 -13.73 1.12 3.64
N ASP A 285 -15.05 1.10 3.39
CA ASP A 285 -16.10 1.11 4.43
C ASP A 285 -16.33 -0.25 5.11
N ALA A 286 -15.64 -1.29 4.67
CA ALA A 286 -15.67 -2.63 5.24
C ALA A 286 -14.39 -3.02 5.99
N MET A 287 -13.34 -2.18 6.01
CA MET A 287 -12.12 -2.37 6.80
C MET A 287 -11.96 -1.30 7.88
N TYR A 288 -11.62 -1.71 9.10
CA TYR A 288 -11.61 -0.78 10.25
C TYR A 288 -10.76 -1.25 11.44
N MET A 289 -9.85 -2.22 11.25
CA MET A 289 -8.97 -2.65 12.34
C MET A 289 -7.60 -3.17 11.92
N PHE A 290 -6.62 -2.92 12.79
CA PHE A 290 -5.42 -3.74 12.95
C PHE A 290 -5.55 -4.60 14.22
N THR A 291 -4.81 -5.72 14.27
CA THR A 291 -4.71 -6.59 15.45
C THR A 291 -3.56 -6.20 16.38
N LYS A 292 -3.51 -6.81 17.57
CA LYS A 292 -2.40 -6.61 18.53
C LYS A 292 -1.11 -7.23 18.01
N GLY A 293 -1.17 -8.38 17.36
CA GLY A 293 -0.01 -9.00 16.71
C GLY A 293 0.52 -8.15 15.56
N GLN A 294 -0.35 -7.55 14.74
CA GLN A 294 0.05 -6.59 13.72
C GLN A 294 0.75 -5.37 14.34
N LYS A 295 0.21 -4.82 15.45
CA LYS A 295 0.89 -3.76 16.21
C LYS A 295 2.31 -4.16 16.63
N GLU A 296 2.49 -5.34 17.20
CA GLU A 296 3.80 -5.82 17.65
C GLU A 296 4.78 -5.90 16.49
N ARG A 297 4.36 -6.47 15.35
CA ARG A 297 5.15 -6.57 14.13
C ARG A 297 5.55 -5.21 13.57
N MET A 298 4.62 -4.25 13.49
CA MET A 298 4.92 -2.89 13.05
C MET A 298 5.91 -2.19 13.98
N ARG A 299 5.71 -2.32 15.29
CA ARG A 299 6.55 -1.63 16.29
C ARG A 299 7.94 -2.23 16.40
N ALA A 300 8.12 -3.50 16.04
CA ALA A 300 9.43 -4.15 16.00
C ALA A 300 10.44 -3.39 15.12
N LEU A 301 9.98 -2.70 14.07
CA LEU A 301 10.85 -1.90 13.19
C LEU A 301 11.58 -0.76 13.89
N PHE A 302 11.05 -0.23 14.99
CA PHE A 302 11.62 0.92 15.71
C PHE A 302 12.51 0.54 16.90
N ASN A 303 12.51 -0.74 17.27
CA ASN A 303 13.41 -1.28 18.29
C ASN A 303 14.86 -1.27 17.79
N GLU A 304 15.83 -1.39 18.71
CA GLU A 304 17.23 -1.64 18.38
C GLU A 304 17.35 -2.82 17.41
N GLY A 305 18.15 -2.64 16.35
CA GLY A 305 18.30 -3.60 15.26
C GLY A 305 17.18 -3.57 14.21
N GLY A 306 16.08 -2.85 14.46
CA GLY A 306 14.98 -2.68 13.51
C GLY A 306 15.30 -1.71 12.37
N LEU A 307 14.69 -1.94 11.21
CA LEU A 307 14.97 -1.20 9.98
C LEU A 307 14.51 0.27 9.99
N ARG A 308 13.66 0.66 10.96
CA ARG A 308 13.22 2.04 11.18
C ARG A 308 13.74 2.63 12.50
N ARG A 309 14.80 2.04 13.06
CA ARG A 309 15.41 2.53 14.30
C ARG A 309 15.92 3.97 14.17
N GLU A 310 16.63 4.28 13.09
CA GLU A 310 17.14 5.64 12.86
C GLU A 310 16.02 6.66 12.71
N LEU A 311 14.92 6.30 12.03
CA LEU A 311 13.71 7.11 11.99
C LEU A 311 13.18 7.42 13.39
N TYR A 312 13.07 6.43 14.27
CA TYR A 312 12.65 6.65 15.64
C TYR A 312 13.59 7.55 16.45
N LEU A 313 14.91 7.42 16.26
CA LEU A 313 15.89 8.24 16.97
C LEU A 313 15.87 9.70 16.51
N ASN A 314 15.64 9.96 15.22
CA ASN A 314 15.68 11.30 14.64
C ASN A 314 14.41 12.14 14.86
N ILE A 315 13.29 11.52 15.22
CA ILE A 315 11.98 12.20 15.40
C ILE A 315 11.65 12.52 16.86
N ARG A 316 12.55 12.16 17.78
CA ARG A 316 12.47 12.49 19.21
C ARG A 316 13.02 13.87 19.54
#